data_AF-A0A661DK12-F1
#
_entry.id   AF-A0A661DK12-F1
#
_cell.length_a   1.000
_cell.length_b   1.000
_cell.length_c   1.000
_cell.angle_alpha   90.00
_cell.angle_beta   90.00
_cell.angle_gamma   90.00
#
_symmetry.space_group_name_H-M   'P 1'
#
loop_
_entity.id
_entity.type
_entity.pdbx_description
1 polymer ?
#
loop_
_entity_poly.entity_id
_entity_poly.type
_entity_poly.pdbx_seq_one_letter_code
_entity_poly.pdbx_strand_id
1 'polypeptide(L)' 'VNSHINRLRAKVESNPAQPDYILTAWGVGYKFTDDI' A
#
# COMPACT_ATOMS: atom_id res chain seq x y z
N VAL A 1 -7.47 -10.86 2.25
CA VAL A 1 -6.56 -10.10 1.36
C VAL A 1 -5.90 -8.93 2.08
N ASN A 2 -6.67 -8.07 2.78
CA ASN A 2 -6.15 -6.91 3.55
C ASN A 2 -4.94 -7.21 4.47
N SER A 3 -4.92 -8.36 5.16
CA SER A 3 -3.81 -8.71 6.06
C SER A 3 -2.45 -8.84 5.37
N HIS A 4 -2.40 -9.31 4.12
CA HIS A 4 -1.15 -9.41 3.35
C HIS A 4 -0.67 -8.02 2.93
N ILE A 5 -1.58 -7.15 2.52
CA ILE A 5 -1.25 -5.76 2.17
C ILE A 5 -0.74 -4.99 3.38
N ASN A 6 -1.35 -5.16 4.56
CA ASN A 6 -0.88 -4.51 5.77
C ASN A 6 0.53 -4.96 6.15
N ARG A 7 0.84 -6.25 6.03
CA ARG A 7 2.20 -6.77 6.28
C ARG A 7 3.22 -6.26 5.25
N LEU A 8 2.79 -6.10 4.00
CA LEU A 8 3.64 -5.57 2.94
C LEU A 8 3.93 -4.08 3.17
N ARG A 9 2.90 -3.27 3.42
CA ARG A 9 3.04 -1.84 3.74
C ARG A 9 3.93 -1.61 4.96
N ALA A 10 3.81 -2.44 6.01
CA ALA A 10 4.68 -2.37 7.18
C ALA A 10 6.17 -2.57 6.88
N LYS A 11 6.53 -3.16 5.73
CA LYS A 11 7.92 -3.40 5.32
C LYS A 11 8.45 -2.37 4.33
N VAL A 12 7.58 -1.73 3.55
CA VAL A 12 7.99 -0.89 2.40
C VAL A 12 7.61 0.58 2.55
N GLU A 13 6.58 0.90 3.34
CA GLU A 13 6.15 2.27 3.58
C GLU A 13 6.89 2.84 4.79
N SER A 14 7.28 4.12 4.69
CA SER A 14 7.79 4.88 5.83
C SER A 14 6.72 5.05 6.91
N ASN A 15 5.45 5.27 6.50
CA ASN A 15 4.29 5.31 7.38
C ASN A 15 3.14 4.47 6.79
N PRO A 16 2.85 3.26 7.32
CA PRO A 16 1.79 2.42 6.78
C PRO A 16 0.37 3.02 6.83
N ALA A 17 0.14 4.05 7.67
CA ALA A 17 -1.13 4.77 7.74
C ALA A 17 -1.27 5.85 6.64
N GLN A 18 -0.16 6.25 6.01
CA GLN A 18 -0.09 7.17 4.88
C GLN A 18 0.78 6.52 3.80
N PRO A 19 0.27 5.51 3.07
CA PRO A 19 1.08 4.76 2.12
C PRO A 19 1.38 5.61 0.88
N ASP A 20 2.64 5.60 0.47
CA ASP A 20 3.14 6.28 -0.73
C ASP A 20 3.27 5.30 -1.90
N TYR A 21 3.69 4.06 -1.63
CA TYR A 21 3.93 3.06 -2.68
C TYR A 21 2.70 2.22 -3.03
N ILE A 22 2.00 1.69 -2.02
CA ILE A 22 0.89 0.77 -2.22
C ILE A 22 -0.42 1.49 -1.92
N LEU A 23 -1.07 2.03 -2.94
CA LEU A 23 -2.32 2.77 -2.82
C LEU A 23 -3.54 1.85 -2.94
N THR A 24 -4.59 2.16 -2.17
CA THR A 24 -5.87 1.47 -2.28
C THR A 24 -6.67 2.07 -3.44
N ALA A 25 -7.00 1.26 -4.45
CA ALA A 25 -7.90 1.61 -5.55
C ALA A 25 -9.30 1.07 -5.22
N TRP A 26 -10.19 1.94 -4.74
CA TRP A 26 -11.54 1.56 -4.30
C TRP A 26 -12.33 0.86 -5.40
N GLY A 27 -12.89 -0.31 -5.08
CA GLY A 27 -13.66 -1.14 -6.02
C GLY A 27 -12.81 -1.98 -6.98
N VAL A 28 -11.48 -1.88 -6.94
CA VAL A 28 -10.58 -2.60 -7.86
C VAL A 28 -9.52 -3.42 -7.11
N GLY A 29 -8.87 -2.83 -6.11
CA GLY A 29 -7.81 -3.50 -5.35
C GLY A 29 -6.71 -2.53 -4.91
N TYR A 30 -5.46 -2.83 -5.25
CA TYR A 30 -4.29 -2.04 -4.88
C TYR A 30 -3.44 -1.72 -6.10
N LYS A 31 -2.84 -0.54 -6.10
CA LYS A 31 -1.93 -0.07 -7.15
C LYS A 31 -0.56 0.20 -6.51
N PHE A 32 0.49 -0.28 -7.15
CA PHE A 32 1.86 0.10 -6.82
C PHE A 32 2.21 1.39 -7.58
N THR A 33 2.81 2.35 -6.90
CA THR A 33 3.30 3.62 -7.45
C THR A 33 4.73 3.81 -6.97
N ASP A 34 5.58 4.35 -7.84
CA ASP A 34 7.00 4.62 -7.57
C ASP A 34 7.30 6.07 -7.97
N ASP A 35 6.33 6.95 -7.75
CA ASP A 35 6.47 8.37 -8.08
C ASP A 35 7.42 8.99 -7.03
N ILE A 36 8.71 9.06 -7.39
CA ILE A 36 9.78 9.76 -6.67
C ILE A 36 9.68 11.27 -6.91
#